data_AF-A0A4Y2K6Q1-F1
#
_entry.id   AF-A0A4Y2K6Q1-F1
#
_cell.length_a   1.000
_cell.length_b   1.000
_cell.length_c   1.000
_cell.angle_alpha   90.00
_cell.angle_beta   90.00
_cell.angle_gamma   90.00
#
_symmetry.space_group_name_H-M   'P 1'
#
loop_
_entity.id
_entity.type
_entity.pdbx_description
1 polymer ?
#
loop_
_entity_poly.entity_id
_entity_poly.type
_entity_poly.pdbx_seq_one_letter_code
_entity_poly.pdbx_strand_id
1 'polypeptide(L)'
;MLEFCQEHLKGITFTYIKDKEIIQHHNNKLDRFENSVTITGTRSFHCFLPVSESNLKCFITSQATEYEIHSTTKAVQITLHTRDSIACIYDGRYWLAEVNDINDINKDVLVTFYHPRRTQDSF
;
A
#
# COMPACT_ATOMS: atom_id res chain seq x y z
N MET A 1 -1.23 -29.25 -16.11
CA MET A 1 -0.94 -29.35 -14.66
C MET A 1 -1.97 -28.61 -13.83
N LEU A 2 -2.29 -27.34 -14.12
CA LEU A 2 -3.37 -26.61 -13.43
C LEU A 2 -4.73 -27.33 -13.54
N GLU A 3 -5.13 -27.72 -14.74
CA GLU A 3 -6.40 -28.43 -15.01
C GLU A 3 -6.50 -29.71 -14.18
N PHE A 4 -5.44 -30.53 -14.20
CA PHE A 4 -5.34 -31.73 -13.37
C PHE A 4 -5.55 -31.41 -11.87
N CYS A 5 -4.89 -30.38 -11.34
CA CYS A 5 -5.04 -29.97 -9.94
C CYS A 5 -6.47 -29.51 -9.63
N GLN A 6 -7.10 -28.72 -10.51
CA GLN A 6 -8.45 -28.23 -10.33
C GLN A 6 -9.49 -29.37 -10.34
N GLU A 7 -9.29 -30.38 -11.17
CA GLU A 7 -10.19 -31.54 -11.26
C GLU A 7 -10.05 -32.49 -10.07
N HIS A 8 -8.82 -32.73 -9.60
CA HIS A 8 -8.53 -33.82 -8.66
C HIS A 8 -8.34 -33.36 -7.21
N LEU A 9 -7.94 -32.11 -6.96
CA LEU A 9 -7.70 -31.58 -5.62
C LEU A 9 -8.86 -30.69 -5.17
N LYS A 10 -9.92 -31.35 -4.66
CA LYS A 10 -11.11 -30.66 -4.15
C LYS A 10 -10.81 -29.87 -2.87
N GLY A 11 -11.47 -28.73 -2.71
CA GLY A 11 -11.33 -27.87 -1.52
C GLY A 11 -10.13 -26.92 -1.54
N ILE A 12 -9.31 -26.93 -2.60
CA ILE A 12 -8.20 -26.00 -2.80
C ILE A 12 -8.51 -25.10 -4.00
N THR A 13 -8.32 -23.79 -3.84
CA THR A 13 -8.46 -22.82 -4.94
C THR A 13 -7.11 -22.63 -5.61
N PHE A 14 -7.03 -22.88 -6.91
CA PHE A 14 -5.82 -22.67 -7.69
C PHE A 14 -5.95 -21.40 -8.54
N THR A 15 -4.96 -20.52 -8.44
CA THR A 15 -4.83 -19.34 -9.28
C THR A 15 -3.62 -19.53 -10.18
N TYR A 16 -3.81 -19.38 -11.48
CA TYR A 16 -2.72 -19.40 -12.45
C TYR A 16 -2.20 -17.98 -12.68
N ILE A 17 -0.88 -17.83 -12.58
CA ILE A 17 -0.19 -16.57 -12.82
C ILE A 17 0.73 -16.80 -14.01
N LYS A 18 0.66 -15.92 -15.01
CA LYS A 18 1.50 -16.03 -16.21
C LYS A 18 2.93 -15.58 -15.89
N ASP A 19 3.92 -16.17 -16.55
CA ASP A 19 5.33 -15.75 -16.41
C ASP A 19 5.52 -14.25 -16.68
N LYS A 20 4.79 -13.72 -17.68
CA LYS A 20 4.79 -12.29 -17.99
C LYS A 20 4.34 -11.43 -16.81
N GLU A 21 3.33 -11.87 -16.07
CA GLU A 21 2.83 -11.15 -14.88
C GLU A 21 3.88 -11.20 -13.77
N ILE A 22 4.53 -12.35 -13.55
CA ILE A 22 5.61 -12.50 -12.56
C ILE A 22 6.78 -11.56 -12.88
N ILE A 23 7.23 -11.54 -14.13
CA ILE A 23 8.32 -10.67 -14.59
C ILE A 23 7.94 -9.20 -14.42
N GLN A 24 6.73 -8.81 -14.82
CA GLN A 24 6.25 -7.45 -14.64
C GLN A 24 6.22 -7.04 -13.16
N HIS A 25 5.67 -7.89 -12.29
CA HIS A 25 5.64 -7.62 -10.86
C HIS A 25 7.03 -7.55 -10.23
N HIS A 26 7.98 -8.35 -10.71
CA HIS A 26 9.37 -8.29 -10.27
C HIS A 26 10.02 -6.96 -10.63
N ASN A 27 9.89 -6.53 -11.88
CA ASN A 27 10.42 -5.25 -12.35
C ASN A 27 9.81 -4.07 -11.59
N ASN A 28 8.48 -4.08 -11.37
CA ASN A 28 7.80 -3.06 -10.59
C ASN A 28 8.32 -3.01 -9.13
N LYS A 29 8.67 -4.15 -8.53
CA LYS A 29 9.24 -4.20 -7.18
C LYS A 29 10.68 -3.67 -7.15
N LEU A 30 11.49 -4.00 -8.16
CA LEU A 30 12.85 -3.49 -8.28
C LEU A 30 12.87 -1.97 -8.43
N ASP A 31 12.06 -1.44 -9.35
CA ASP A 31 11.91 0.02 -9.55
C ASP A 31 11.50 0.71 -8.25
N ARG A 32 10.53 0.16 -7.52
CA ARG A 32 10.14 0.68 -6.20
C ARG A 32 11.27 0.66 -5.17
N PHE A 33 12.07 -0.40 -5.15
CA PHE A 33 13.20 -0.54 -4.23
C PHE A 33 14.29 0.49 -4.54
N GLU A 34 14.66 0.64 -5.81
CA GLU A 34 15.64 1.64 -6.28
C GLU A 34 15.18 3.08 -5.98
N ASN A 35 13.87 3.33 -6.06
CA ASN A 35 13.30 4.63 -5.77
C ASN A 35 13.01 4.89 -4.28
N SER A 36 13.12 3.87 -3.42
CA SER A 36 12.86 4.00 -1.98
C SER A 36 14.01 4.68 -1.24
N VAL A 37 13.71 5.27 -0.08
CA VAL A 37 14.71 5.93 0.77
C VAL A 37 14.65 5.31 2.15
N THR A 38 15.80 4.83 2.62
CA THR A 38 15.96 4.36 3.99
C THR A 38 15.94 5.54 4.95
N ILE A 39 15.06 5.48 5.96
CA ILE A 39 15.03 6.47 7.04
C ILE A 39 15.96 5.97 8.15
N THR A 40 17.16 6.53 8.23
CA THR A 40 18.18 6.11 9.21
C THR A 40 17.66 6.23 10.65
N GLY A 41 18.06 5.29 11.51
CA GLY A 41 17.65 5.29 12.93
C GLY A 41 16.28 4.66 13.19
N THR A 42 15.53 4.29 12.15
CA THR A 42 14.17 3.76 12.34
C THR A 42 14.07 2.24 12.50
N ARG A 43 15.20 1.52 12.43
CA ARG A 43 15.25 0.04 12.43
C ARG A 43 14.58 -0.63 13.63
N SER A 44 14.49 0.07 14.76
CA SER A 44 13.96 -0.45 16.04
C SER A 44 12.48 -0.13 16.25
N PHE A 45 11.87 0.66 15.37
CA PHE A 45 10.43 0.92 15.42
C PHE A 45 9.66 -0.19 14.72
N HIS A 46 8.43 -0.41 15.18
CA HIS A 46 7.55 -1.46 14.73
C HIS A 46 6.31 -0.92 13.99
N CYS A 47 5.90 0.32 14.25
CA CYS A 47 4.75 0.94 13.60
C CYS A 47 5.11 2.34 13.08
N PHE A 48 4.58 2.67 11.89
CA PHE A 48 4.85 3.90 11.16
C PHE A 48 3.56 4.51 10.66
N LEU A 49 3.25 5.74 11.10
CA LEU A 49 2.05 6.46 10.65
C LEU A 49 2.45 7.73 9.89
N PRO A 50 2.13 7.86 8.59
CA PRO A 50 2.37 9.09 7.85
C PRO A 50 1.49 10.22 8.36
N VAL A 51 2.11 11.34 8.73
CA VAL A 51 1.44 12.56 9.22
C VAL A 51 1.35 13.62 8.13
N SER A 52 2.35 13.66 7.26
CA SER A 52 2.47 14.60 6.14
C SER A 52 3.35 13.98 5.07
N GLU A 53 3.47 14.66 3.92
CA GLU A 53 4.32 14.22 2.81
C GLU A 53 5.76 13.89 3.24
N SER A 54 6.28 14.63 4.23
CA SER A 54 7.67 14.55 4.65
C SER A 54 7.86 14.05 6.07
N ASN A 55 6.83 13.59 6.79
CA ASN A 55 6.97 13.17 8.19
C ASN A 55 6.18 11.92 8.54
N LEU A 56 6.81 11.04 9.30
CA LEU A 56 6.24 9.82 9.87
C LEU A 56 6.30 9.86 11.39
N LYS A 57 5.25 9.41 12.07
CA LYS A 57 5.32 8.96 13.46
C LYS A 57 5.85 7.54 13.50
N CYS A 58 6.84 7.30 14.33
CA CYS A 58 7.48 6.01 14.52
C CYS A 58 7.26 5.55 15.95
N PHE A 59 6.76 4.32 16.13
CA PHE A 59 6.40 3.75 17.42
C PHE A 59 7.24 2.49 17.68
N ILE A 60 7.76 2.34 18.90
CA ILE A 60 8.61 1.18 19.26
C ILE A 60 7.80 -0.13 19.20
N THR A 61 6.50 -0.06 19.47
CA THR A 61 5.56 -1.19 19.34
C THR A 61 4.25 -0.71 18.72
N SER A 62 3.43 -1.61 18.17
CA SER A 62 2.12 -1.25 17.59
C SER A 62 1.09 -0.73 18.60
N GLN A 63 1.32 -0.91 19.90
CA GLN A 63 0.42 -0.44 20.97
C GLN A 63 0.99 0.76 21.75
N ALA A 64 2.19 1.24 21.38
CA ALA A 64 2.79 2.36 22.06
C ALA A 64 1.99 3.65 21.79
N THR A 65 1.86 4.49 22.82
CA THR A 65 1.24 5.82 22.70
C THR A 65 2.29 6.89 22.38
N GLU A 66 3.53 6.68 22.82
CA GLU A 66 4.66 7.55 22.54
C GLU A 66 5.22 7.27 21.15
N TYR A 67 5.58 8.34 20.45
CA TYR A 67 6.15 8.26 19.12
C TYR A 67 7.28 9.26 18.95
N GLU A 68 8.17 8.93 18.02
CA GLU A 68 9.14 9.88 17.46
C GLU A 68 8.66 10.34 16.09
N ILE A 69 8.95 11.60 15.74
CA ILE A 69 8.71 12.09 14.37
C ILE A 69 10.03 11.99 13.60
N HIS A 70 10.00 11.28 12.48
CA HIS A 70 11.13 11.19 11.56
C HIS A 70 10.73 11.81 10.23
N SER A 71 11.57 12.74 9.74
CA SER A 71 11.33 13.37 8.44
C SER A 71 11.89 12.50 7.30
N THR A 72 11.11 12.39 6.23
CA THR A 72 11.52 11.77 4.96
C THR A 72 12.07 12.85 4.03
N THR A 73 13.17 12.56 3.35
CA THR A 73 13.88 13.52 2.50
C THR A 73 13.38 13.56 1.06
N LYS A 74 12.48 12.65 0.67
CA LYS A 74 12.00 12.52 -0.71
C LYS A 74 10.48 12.63 -0.73
N ALA A 75 9.99 13.77 -1.22
CA ALA A 75 8.64 13.87 -1.73
C ALA A 75 8.59 13.06 -3.02
N VAL A 76 7.96 11.88 -2.97
CA VAL A 76 7.69 11.11 -4.18
C VAL A 76 6.46 11.72 -4.83
N GLN A 77 6.60 12.17 -6.08
CA GLN A 77 5.46 12.54 -6.88
C GLN A 77 4.71 11.25 -7.23
N ILE A 78 3.54 11.05 -6.62
CA ILE A 78 2.69 9.90 -6.88
C ILE A 78 1.90 10.18 -8.15
N THR A 79 2.12 9.41 -9.20
CA THR A 79 1.26 9.40 -10.37
C THR A 79 0.17 8.37 -10.15
N LEU A 80 -1.09 8.82 -10.12
CA LEU A 80 -2.26 7.96 -9.98
C LEU A 80 -2.85 7.66 -11.35
N HIS A 81 -3.38 6.45 -11.51
CA HIS A 81 -4.17 6.04 -12.66
C HIS A 81 -5.54 5.55 -12.21
N THR A 82 -6.49 5.54 -13.13
CA THR A 82 -7.79 4.92 -12.89
C THR A 82 -7.59 3.42 -12.59
N ARG A 83 -8.36 2.91 -11.63
CA ARG A 83 -8.30 1.56 -11.06
C ARG A 83 -7.08 1.25 -10.18
N ASP A 84 -6.24 2.24 -9.88
CA ASP A 84 -5.22 2.05 -8.86
C ASP A 84 -5.87 1.82 -7.49
N SER A 85 -5.38 0.84 -6.74
CA SER A 85 -5.68 0.67 -5.33
C SER A 85 -4.79 1.59 -4.50
N ILE A 86 -5.40 2.46 -3.69
CA ILE A 86 -4.70 3.43 -2.84
C ILE A 86 -5.07 3.25 -1.37
N ALA A 87 -4.20 3.75 -0.49
CA ALA A 87 -4.53 4.00 0.91
C ALA A 87 -4.67 5.52 1.11
N CYS A 88 -5.80 5.97 1.67
CA CYS A 88 -6.08 7.38 1.92
C CYS A 88 -6.67 7.60 3.32
N ILE A 89 -6.68 8.84 3.79
CA ILE A 89 -7.23 9.20 5.10
C ILE A 89 -8.61 9.84 4.91
N TYR A 90 -9.62 9.31 5.58
CA TYR A 90 -10.97 9.86 5.64
C TYR A 90 -11.51 9.75 7.07
N ASP A 91 -12.03 10.86 7.60
CA ASP A 91 -12.47 11.00 8.99
C ASP A 91 -11.43 10.53 10.03
N GLY A 92 -10.16 10.90 9.80
CA GLY A 92 -9.03 10.55 10.68
C GLY A 92 -8.64 9.08 10.67
N ARG A 93 -9.18 8.26 9.77
CA ARG A 93 -8.86 6.82 9.63
C ARG A 93 -8.32 6.49 8.25
N TYR A 94 -7.48 5.47 8.16
CA TYR A 94 -6.99 4.96 6.89
C TYR A 94 -8.05 4.07 6.22
N TRP A 95 -8.22 4.26 4.92
CA TRP A 95 -9.12 3.48 4.08
C TRP A 95 -8.36 2.99 2.85
N LEU A 96 -8.65 1.75 2.45
CA LEU A 96 -8.25 1.26 1.13
C LEU A 96 -9.36 1.60 0.13
N ALA A 97 -8.97 2.16 -1.00
CA ALA A 97 -9.89 2.65 -2.02
C ALA A 97 -9.39 2.32 -3.41
N GLU A 98 -10.31 2.26 -4.37
CA GLU A 98 -10.00 2.23 -5.80
C GLU A 98 -10.22 3.62 -6.41
N VAL A 99 -9.28 4.07 -7.24
CA VAL A 99 -9.41 5.31 -8.00
C VAL A 99 -10.40 5.13 -9.15
N ASN A 100 -11.50 5.87 -9.13
CA ASN A 100 -12.50 5.84 -10.21
C ASN A 100 -12.17 6.86 -11.31
N ASP A 101 -11.77 8.07 -10.93
CA ASP A 101 -11.56 9.19 -11.83
C ASP A 101 -10.57 10.21 -11.24
N ILE A 102 -9.89 10.97 -12.11
CA ILE A 102 -8.86 11.96 -11.73
C ILE A 102 -9.16 13.27 -12.45
N ASN A 103 -9.32 14.34 -11.67
CA ASN A 103 -9.51 15.69 -12.20
C ASN A 103 -8.23 16.50 -12.09
N ASP A 104 -7.47 16.58 -13.19
CA ASP A 104 -6.19 17.28 -13.25
C ASP A 104 -6.29 18.80 -13.05
N ILE A 105 -7.46 19.40 -13.34
CA ILE A 105 -7.70 20.85 -13.22
C ILE A 105 -7.88 21.20 -11.74
N ASN A 106 -8.74 20.46 -11.05
CA ASN A 106 -9.06 20.71 -9.65
C ASN A 106 -8.08 20.04 -8.68
N LYS A 107 -7.22 19.13 -9.17
CA LYS A 107 -6.30 18.30 -8.37
C LYS A 107 -7.01 17.39 -7.38
N ASP A 108 -8.18 16.89 -7.76
CA ASP A 108 -9.00 15.99 -6.96
C ASP A 108 -9.12 14.61 -7.60
N VAL A 109 -9.33 13.60 -6.75
CA VAL A 109 -9.47 12.19 -7.18
C VAL A 109 -10.78 11.63 -6.63
N LEU A 110 -11.59 11.05 -7.51
CA LEU A 110 -12.79 10.33 -7.12
C LEU A 110 -12.42 8.88 -6.79
N VAL A 111 -12.80 8.39 -5.62
CA VAL A 111 -12.45 7.05 -5.15
C VAL A 111 -13.66 6.29 -4.63
N THR A 112 -13.65 4.96 -4.75
CA THR A 112 -14.60 4.06 -4.08
C THR A 112 -13.87 3.34 -2.95
N PHE A 113 -14.32 3.50 -1.70
CA PHE A 113 -13.78 2.72 -0.59
C PHE A 113 -14.14 1.25 -0.72
N TYR A 114 -13.17 0.37 -0.48
CA TYR A 114 -13.47 -1.06 -0.34
C TYR A 114 -14.37 -1.25 0.89
N HIS A 115 -15.48 -1.97 0.72
CA HIS A 115 -16.49 -2.17 1.77
C HIS A 115 -15.86 -2.84 3.01
N PRO A 116 -16.17 -2.40 4.24
CA PRO A 116 -15.48 -2.91 5.42
C PRO A 116 -15.94 -4.34 5.69
N ARG A 117 -15.05 -5.32 5.44
CA ARG A 117 -15.08 -6.60 6.17
C ARG A 117 -14.06 -6.67 7.30
N ARG A 118 -13.37 -5.58 7.61
CA ARG A 118 -12.69 -5.32 8.90
C ARG A 118 -12.13 -3.91 8.91
N THR A 119 -12.46 -3.15 9.95
CA THR A 119 -11.56 -2.13 10.49
C THR A 119 -10.26 -2.85 10.87
N GLN A 120 -9.22 -2.72 10.07
CA GLN A 120 -7.88 -3.02 10.59
C GLN A 120 -7.43 -1.76 11.32
N ASP A 121 -7.51 -1.79 12.64
CA ASP A 121 -6.87 -0.82 13.54
C ASP A 121 -5.33 -0.90 13.48
N SER A 122 -4.75 -1.32 12.35
CA SER A 122 -3.31 -1.54 12.20
C SER A 122 -2.89 -1.51 10.73
N PHE A 123 -2.22 -0.42 10.35
CA PHE A 123 -1.07 -0.45 9.44
C PHE A 123 0.19 -0.17 10.28
#